data_AF-A0A3D1RFC0-F1
#
_entry.id   AF-A0A3D1RFC0-F1
#
_cell.length_a   1.000
_cell.length_b   1.000
_cell.length_c   1.000
_cell.angle_alpha   90.00
_cell.angle_beta   90.00
_cell.angle_gamma   90.00
#
_symmetry.space_group_name_H-M   'P 1'
#
loop_
_entity.id
_entity.type
_entity.pdbx_description
1 polymer ?
#
loop_
_entity_poly.entity_id
_entity_poly.type
_entity_poly.pdbx_seq_one_letter_code
_entity_poly.pdbx_strand_id
1 'polypeptide(L)' 'MKNIDSICHTKGLSVYVDDIPVTRDTLFGAVFSSPIAHGTIKKLEIEKAASLPGVVRVL' A
#
# COMPACT_ATOMS: atom_id res chain seq x y z
N MET A 1 3.16 -12.15 33.73
CA MET A 1 2.27 -11.05 33.30
C MET A 1 1.64 -11.45 31.96
N LYS A 2 0.33 -11.29 31.76
CA LYS A 2 -0.33 -11.54 30.46
C LYS A 2 -0.43 -10.23 29.69
N ASN A 3 -0.31 -10.26 28.36
CA ASN A 3 -0.45 -9.08 27.51
C ASN A 3 -1.84 -8.45 27.73
N ILE A 4 -1.92 -7.12 27.87
CA ILE A 4 -3.18 -6.41 28.12
C ILE A 4 -4.21 -6.60 26.98
N ASP A 5 -3.75 -6.88 25.77
CA ASP A 5 -4.57 -7.02 24.57
C ASP A 5 -4.82 -8.50 24.17
N SER A 6 -4.42 -9.46 25.02
CA SER A 6 -4.51 -10.91 24.74
C SER A 6 -5.93 -11.37 24.33
N ILE A 7 -6.96 -10.75 24.93
CA ILE A 7 -8.36 -11.09 24.65
C ILE A 7 -8.78 -10.59 23.27
N CYS A 8 -8.32 -9.41 22.86
CA CYS A 8 -8.66 -8.84 21.56
C CYS A 8 -7.93 -9.56 20.42
N HIS A 9 -6.66 -9.96 20.63
CA HIS A 9 -5.90 -10.76 19.66
C HIS A 9 -6.64 -12.05 19.29
N THR A 10 -7.16 -12.76 20.29
CA THR A 10 -7.86 -14.04 20.09
C THR A 10 -9.27 -13.89 19.52
N LYS A 11 -9.80 -12.67 19.49
CA LYS A 11 -11.12 -12.34 18.96
C LYS A 11 -11.09 -11.55 17.64
N GLY A 12 -9.90 -11.20 17.14
CA GLY A 12 -9.76 -10.32 15.98
C GLY A 12 -10.28 -8.90 16.23
N LEU A 13 -10.23 -8.42 17.48
CA LEU A 13 -10.69 -7.08 17.87
C LEU A 13 -9.54 -6.09 18.05
N SER A 14 -8.30 -6.56 18.00
CA SER A 14 -7.12 -5.70 18.01
C SER A 14 -7.08 -4.91 16.72
N VAL A 15 -6.96 -3.59 16.84
CA VAL A 15 -6.91 -2.69 15.69
C VAL A 15 -5.45 -2.44 15.32
N TYR A 16 -5.07 -2.84 14.12
CA TYR A 16 -3.80 -2.53 13.48
C TYR A 16 -3.99 -1.46 12.40
N VAL A 17 -2.90 -1.07 11.75
CA VAL A 17 -2.89 0.07 10.81
C VAL A 17 -3.94 -0.08 9.70
N ASP A 18 -4.08 -1.27 9.12
CA ASP A 18 -5.01 -1.54 8.01
C ASP A 18 -6.45 -1.79 8.48
N ASP A 19 -6.66 -1.97 9.79
CA ASP A 19 -8.00 -2.11 10.39
C ASP A 19 -8.67 -0.75 10.65
N ILE A 20 -7.89 0.34 10.57
CA ILE A 20 -8.41 1.69 10.72
C ILE A 20 -9.35 2.00 9.55
N PRO A 21 -10.61 2.43 9.79
CA PRO A 21 -11.53 2.75 8.70
C PRO A 21 -10.97 3.78 7.73
N VAL A 22 -11.05 3.49 6.44
CA VAL A 22 -10.61 4.39 5.37
C VAL A 22 -11.36 5.72 5.47
N THR A 23 -10.60 6.81 5.56
CA THR A 23 -11.16 8.16 5.61
C THR A 23 -11.36 8.74 4.22
N ARG A 24 -12.19 9.78 4.10
CA ARG A 24 -12.44 10.45 2.82
C ARG A 24 -11.10 10.90 2.19
N ASP A 25 -10.99 10.73 0.88
CA ASP A 25 -9.83 11.12 0.07
C ASP A 25 -8.53 10.32 0.34
N THR A 26 -8.60 9.23 1.13
CA THR A 26 -7.48 8.29 1.27
C THR A 26 -7.14 7.70 -0.12
N LEU A 27 -5.87 7.81 -0.52
CA LEU A 27 -5.35 7.20 -1.74
C LEU A 27 -4.61 5.90 -1.43
N PHE A 28 -4.60 4.98 -2.39
CA PHE A 28 -3.86 3.73 -2.32
C PHE A 28 -2.58 3.85 -3.14
N GLY A 29 -1.45 3.46 -2.55
CA GLY A 29 -0.14 3.46 -3.20
C GLY A 29 0.33 2.04 -3.50
N ALA A 30 0.95 1.86 -4.67
CA ALA A 30 1.62 0.62 -5.04
C ALA A 30 3.01 0.94 -5.61
N VAL A 31 3.97 0.06 -5.35
CA VAL A 31 5.34 0.20 -5.84
C VAL A 31 5.57 -0.76 -7.00
N PHE A 32 6.07 -0.25 -8.12
CA PHE A 32 6.57 -1.06 -9.23
C PHE A 32 8.10 -1.16 -9.13
N SER A 33 8.60 -2.36 -8.85
CA SER A 33 10.03 -2.61 -8.64
C SER A 33 10.73 -3.05 -9.93
N SER A 34 12.05 -2.87 -9.97
CA SER A 34 12.86 -3.34 -11.08
C SER A 34 12.81 -4.88 -11.17
N PRO A 35 12.53 -5.46 -12.35
CA PRO A 35 12.67 -6.90 -12.57
C PRO A 35 14.15 -7.30 -12.79
N ILE A 36 15.05 -6.33 -12.94
CA ILE A 36 16.48 -6.55 -13.18
C ILE A 36 17.25 -6.22 -11.90
N ALA A 37 18.05 -7.18 -11.43
CA ALA A 37 18.84 -7.02 -10.19
C ALA A 37 19.95 -5.95 -10.30
N HIS A 38 20.58 -5.83 -11.46
CA HIS A 38 21.58 -4.80 -11.74
C HIS A 38 21.47 -4.31 -13.18
N GLY A 39 21.11 -3.05 -13.36
CA GLY A 39 20.97 -2.44 -14.68
C GLY A 39 20.80 -0.93 -14.60
N THR A 40 20.86 -0.29 -15.76
CA THR A 40 20.63 1.16 -15.91
C THR A 40 19.27 1.38 -16.56
N ILE A 41 18.42 2.19 -15.92
CA ILE A 41 17.13 2.60 -16.50
C ILE A 41 17.43 3.57 -17.65
N LYS A 42 17.22 3.12 -18.89
CA LYS A 42 17.43 3.95 -20.09
C LYS A 42 16.16 4.72 -20.49
N LYS A 43 14.99 4.19 -20.13
CA LYS A 43 13.67 4.74 -20.44
C LYS A 43 12.67 4.26 -19.39
N LEU A 44 11.70 5.11 -19.07
CA LEU A 44 10.55 4.77 -18.23
C LEU A 44 9.31 5.37 -18.89
N GLU A 45 8.36 4.53 -19.29
CA GLU A 45 7.10 4.93 -19.94
C GLU A 45 5.96 4.73 -18.94
N ILE A 46 5.35 5.83 -18.50
CA ILE A 46 4.35 5.83 -17.42
C ILE A 46 2.97 6.34 -17.88
N GLU A 47 2.88 6.85 -19.11
CA GLU A 47 1.71 7.56 -19.64
C GLU A 47 0.48 6.65 -19.68
N LYS A 48 0.69 5.39 -20.06
CA LYS A 48 -0.39 4.40 -20.06
C LYS A 48 -0.89 4.12 -18.64
N ALA A 49 0.00 4.02 -17.65
CA ALA A 49 -0.38 3.80 -16.26
C ALA A 49 -1.10 5.02 -15.68
N ALA A 50 -0.58 6.23 -15.94
CA ALA A 50 -1.14 7.49 -15.47
C ALA A 50 -2.53 7.81 -16.06
N SER A 51 -2.88 7.21 -17.21
CA SER A 51 -4.19 7.39 -17.86
C SER A 51 -5.24 6.35 -17.48
N LEU A 52 -4.90 5.36 -16.64
CA LEU A 52 -5.87 4.36 -16.19
C LEU A 52 -6.90 4.97 -15.23
N PRO A 53 -8.19 4.54 -15.31
CA PRO A 53 -9.21 4.98 -14.38
C PRO A 53 -8.82 4.73 -12.92
N GLY A 54 -9.00 5.73 -12.06
CA GLY A 54 -8.70 5.65 -10.62
C GLY A 54 -7.25 5.95 -10.26
N VAL A 55 -6.33 6.09 -11.22
CA VAL A 55 -4.97 6.53 -10.94
C VAL A 55 -4.95 8.03 -10.74
N VAL A 56 -4.59 8.46 -9.53
CA VAL A 56 -4.49 9.88 -9.19
C VAL A 56 -3.13 10.46 -9.59
N ARG A 57 -2.05 9.66 -9.45
CA ARG A 57 -0.68 10.08 -9.78
C ARG A 57 0.26 8.88 -9.94
N VAL A 58 1.24 9.03 -10.82
CA VAL A 58 2.45 8.20 -10.89
C VAL A 58 3.65 9.11 -10.55
N LEU A 59 4.56 8.62 -9.70
CA LEU A 59 5.71 9.36 -9.15
C LEU A 59 7.03 8.81 -9.69
#